data_AF-A0A624B3D9-F1
#
_entry.id   AF-A0A624B3D9-F1
#
_cell.length_a   1.000
_cell.length_b   1.000
_cell.length_c   1.000
_cell.angle_alpha   90.00
_cell.angle_beta   90.00
_cell.angle_gamma   90.00
#
_symmetry.space_group_name_H-M   'P 1'
#
loop_
_entity.id
_entity.type
_entity.pdbx_description
1 polymer ?
#
loop_
_entity_poly.entity_id
_entity_poly.type
_entity_poly.pdbx_seq_one_letter_code
_entity_poly.pdbx_strand_id
1 'polypeptide(L)'
;MSPISCHSSAAPAMKKIFSVSDFIAFGERYGIDYRFPALPQYTQSSPVLHGDIEEIALPGGICITRSDVHVLQPYETTSRHSSPLYMLVVLEGNVALAVNEQTFLLSAGMAFCSQLSEQQTIRAHHGADSKLRTLSLGMYPDGGWRERLPVSLADEWENSAASAMVWQVPEFLLSGLRYAQQPGPHAASRQLMLEGIMLQLLGYALNLCQPATQKRGLPVTGEYQRLELIRRLLEQTPEKAYTLNELARRAAMSPSSLRCKFRHAYGCTVFDYLRDCRLARARRYLMEGYSVQQAAWMSGYQHATNFATAFRRRYGCSPGELRDASLTAYLDKNNVSTRAALLYLFDNGVAPYLSYSTAFTPTSFADENGNVLEPMKGKQWEAGVKYEPPGGNSQFSAAVYRINQTNIATKEEPTDPYRSIGEIESKGVELEAISHLSDSVRLQAAYTYTDIRYKKSSPQEQGKRAVYAPRNQASAWLSYDVKSGLLEGLTLGSGIRYVNGVTSDRLNTHTLPSYTLVDMVVGYDLSSIGLNGLSAQLNVNNLTDKRYVAACNSLSYCYFGAERSIVGSVSWAF
;
A
#
# COMPACT_ATOMS: atom_id res chain seq x y z
N MET A 1 41.59 36.27 -31.88
CA MET A 1 41.04 35.85 -33.19
C MET A 1 41.47 34.42 -33.45
N SER A 2 40.57 33.46 -33.24
CA SER A 2 40.06 32.54 -34.26
C SER A 2 39.23 31.44 -33.58
N PRO A 3 38.08 31.08 -34.14
CA PRO A 3 37.06 30.24 -33.50
C PRO A 3 37.39 28.76 -33.68
N ILE A 4 37.10 27.94 -32.66
CA ILE A 4 37.07 26.49 -32.84
C ILE A 4 35.65 26.11 -33.28
N SER A 5 35.60 25.61 -34.51
CA SER A 5 34.44 25.20 -35.28
C SER A 5 33.59 24.12 -34.60
N CYS A 6 32.28 24.33 -34.55
CA CYS A 6 31.29 23.30 -34.25
C CYS A 6 31.15 22.34 -35.44
N HIS A 7 31.72 21.15 -35.33
CA HIS A 7 31.23 19.97 -36.04
C HIS A 7 30.76 18.94 -35.01
N SER A 8 29.48 18.58 -35.08
CA SER A 8 28.97 17.37 -34.46
C SER A 8 27.80 16.86 -35.30
N SER A 9 28.07 15.79 -36.03
CA SER A 9 27.14 15.03 -36.86
C SER A 9 25.94 14.52 -36.06
N ALA A 10 24.77 14.52 -36.70
CA ALA A 10 23.57 13.87 -36.20
C ALA A 10 23.73 12.33 -36.24
N ALA A 11 24.10 11.75 -35.11
CA ALA A 11 23.86 10.34 -34.79
C ALA A 11 23.09 10.28 -33.46
N PRO A 12 22.16 9.33 -33.26
CA PRO A 12 21.49 9.18 -31.97
C PRO A 12 22.54 8.90 -30.90
N ALA A 13 22.61 9.75 -29.87
CA ALA A 13 23.55 9.58 -28.77
C ALA A 13 23.31 8.22 -28.11
N MET A 14 24.29 7.32 -28.19
CA MET A 14 24.28 6.06 -27.45
C MET A 14 24.18 6.38 -25.95
N LYS A 15 23.23 5.76 -25.25
CA LYS A 15 23.12 5.90 -23.79
C LYS A 15 24.45 5.51 -23.14
N LYS A 16 25.02 6.42 -22.36
CA LYS A 16 26.33 6.28 -21.72
C LYS A 16 26.17 5.72 -20.31
N ILE A 17 27.10 4.86 -19.90
CA ILE A 17 27.26 4.48 -18.50
C ILE A 17 28.19 5.50 -17.86
N PHE A 18 27.72 6.15 -16.79
CA PHE A 18 28.47 7.09 -15.96
C PHE A 18 28.97 6.36 -14.72
N SER A 19 30.28 6.41 -14.53
CA SER A 19 31.01 5.79 -13.42
C SER A 19 31.23 6.77 -12.27
N VAL A 20 31.71 6.28 -11.13
CA VAL A 20 32.08 7.15 -10.00
C VAL A 20 33.08 8.24 -10.41
N SER A 21 34.03 7.95 -11.31
CA SER A 21 34.96 8.97 -11.82
C SER A 21 34.28 10.09 -12.61
N ASP A 22 33.24 9.77 -13.40
CA ASP A 22 32.45 10.79 -14.09
C ASP A 22 31.73 11.69 -13.07
N PHE A 23 31.21 11.11 -11.99
CA PHE A 23 30.56 11.85 -10.91
C PHE A 23 31.50 12.75 -10.12
N ILE A 24 32.72 12.27 -9.82
CA ILE A 24 33.74 13.10 -9.18
C ILE A 24 34.09 14.29 -10.09
N ALA A 25 34.27 14.06 -11.39
CA ALA A 25 34.53 15.12 -12.37
C ALA A 25 33.35 16.12 -12.49
N PHE A 26 32.09 15.65 -12.44
CA PHE A 26 30.93 16.53 -12.35
C PHE A 26 30.93 17.33 -11.04
N GLY A 27 31.31 16.69 -9.93
CA GLY A 27 31.38 17.31 -8.62
C GLY A 27 32.39 18.44 -8.55
N GLU A 28 33.58 18.26 -9.12
CA GLU A 28 34.61 19.30 -9.21
C GLU A 28 34.18 20.47 -10.12
N ARG A 29 33.50 20.17 -11.22
CA ARG A 29 33.07 21.19 -12.19
C ARG A 29 31.89 22.03 -11.69
N TYR A 30 30.94 21.40 -11.00
CA TYR A 30 29.68 22.03 -10.59
C TYR A 30 29.59 22.32 -9.10
N GLY A 31 30.61 21.95 -8.34
CA GLY A 31 30.61 22.06 -6.89
C GLY A 31 29.47 21.24 -6.31
N ILE A 32 29.47 19.93 -6.57
CA ILE A 32 28.50 18.98 -6.02
C ILE A 32 29.28 17.84 -5.38
N ASP A 33 29.04 17.58 -4.11
CA ASP A 33 29.53 16.35 -3.50
C ASP A 33 28.63 15.19 -3.85
N TYR A 34 29.24 14.10 -4.26
CA TYR A 34 28.56 12.85 -4.47
C TYR A 34 28.99 11.82 -3.42
N ARG A 35 28.01 11.14 -2.82
CA ARG A 35 28.25 10.02 -1.90
C ARG A 35 27.52 8.79 -2.40
N PHE A 36 28.19 7.64 -2.36
CA PHE A 36 27.66 6.37 -2.86
C PHE A 36 27.46 5.38 -1.69
N PRO A 37 26.33 5.45 -0.96
CA PRO A 37 26.14 4.68 0.28
C PRO A 37 26.19 3.16 0.09
N ALA A 38 25.80 2.65 -1.10
CA ALA A 38 25.87 1.23 -1.42
C ALA A 38 27.24 0.76 -1.93
N LEU A 39 28.20 1.69 -2.12
CA LEU A 39 29.55 1.39 -2.58
C LEU A 39 30.60 1.91 -1.59
N PRO A 40 30.75 1.32 -0.39
CA PRO A 40 31.70 1.80 0.63
C PRO A 40 33.18 1.64 0.23
N GLN A 41 33.50 0.81 -0.78
CA GLN A 41 34.84 0.64 -1.37
C GLN A 41 34.75 0.63 -2.91
N TYR A 42 34.31 1.75 -3.52
CA TYR A 42 34.23 1.84 -4.98
C TYR A 42 35.59 1.96 -5.66
N THR A 43 35.68 1.45 -6.90
CA THR A 43 36.72 1.82 -7.86
C THR A 43 36.24 2.98 -8.74
N GLN A 44 37.14 3.78 -9.30
CA GLN A 44 36.80 4.89 -10.20
C GLN A 44 35.90 4.48 -11.38
N SER A 45 35.97 3.22 -11.82
CA SER A 45 35.18 2.65 -12.92
C SER A 45 33.82 2.06 -12.51
N SER A 46 33.45 2.09 -11.22
CA SER A 46 32.18 1.52 -10.76
C SER A 46 30.98 2.24 -11.39
N PRO A 47 30.04 1.55 -12.06
CA PRO A 47 28.91 2.18 -12.76
C PRO A 47 27.85 2.65 -11.77
N VAL A 48 27.41 3.90 -11.91
CA VAL A 48 26.40 4.51 -11.02
C VAL A 48 25.11 4.79 -11.78
N LEU A 49 25.22 5.21 -13.04
CA LEU A 49 24.11 5.75 -13.80
C LEU A 49 24.20 5.31 -15.27
N HIS A 50 23.08 4.99 -15.91
CA HIS A 50 23.01 4.72 -17.35
C HIS A 50 21.96 5.61 -18.02
N GLY A 51 22.35 6.38 -19.02
CA GLY A 51 21.42 7.25 -19.73
C GLY A 51 22.08 8.35 -20.56
N ASP A 52 21.35 9.44 -20.74
CA ASP A 52 21.80 10.63 -21.46
C ASP A 52 21.75 11.84 -20.52
N ILE A 53 22.87 12.58 -20.45
CA ILE A 53 22.97 13.85 -19.73
C ILE A 53 23.50 14.87 -20.73
N GLU A 54 22.70 15.90 -20.97
CA GLU A 54 23.01 16.96 -21.91
C GLU A 54 23.05 18.30 -21.17
N GLU A 55 24.09 19.07 -21.45
CA GLU A 55 24.30 20.39 -20.88
C GLU A 55 24.14 21.44 -21.97
N ILE A 56 23.37 22.48 -21.65
CA ILE A 56 23.08 23.57 -22.56
C ILE A 56 23.39 24.87 -21.84
N ALA A 57 24.40 25.58 -22.33
CA ALA A 57 24.68 26.94 -21.89
C ALA A 57 23.83 27.92 -22.71
N LEU A 58 23.01 28.71 -22.01
CA LEU A 58 22.23 29.78 -22.62
C LEU A 58 22.90 31.15 -22.40
N PRO A 59 22.60 32.14 -23.26
CA PRO A 59 23.03 33.52 -23.03
C PRO A 59 22.61 34.00 -21.63
N GLY A 60 23.51 34.71 -20.93
CA GLY A 60 23.22 35.31 -19.62
C GLY A 60 23.57 34.46 -18.40
N GLY A 61 24.48 33.48 -18.55
CA GLY A 61 25.02 32.72 -17.42
C GLY A 61 24.09 31.62 -16.88
N ILE A 62 23.05 31.29 -17.64
CA ILE A 62 22.10 30.21 -17.33
C ILE A 62 22.65 28.90 -17.89
N CYS A 63 22.77 27.90 -17.04
CA CYS A 63 23.15 26.55 -17.42
C CYS A 63 21.97 25.61 -17.19
N ILE A 64 21.66 24.82 -18.21
CA ILE A 64 20.61 23.81 -18.16
C ILE A 64 21.27 22.44 -18.24
N THR A 65 20.88 21.55 -17.34
CA THR A 65 21.23 20.14 -17.40
C THR A 65 19.96 19.33 -17.59
N ARG A 66 19.87 18.66 -18.74
CA ARG A 66 18.84 17.67 -19.03
C ARG A 66 19.39 16.30 -18.70
N SER A 67 18.63 15.54 -17.91
CA SER A 67 18.99 14.16 -17.58
C SER A 67 17.83 13.25 -17.96
N ASP A 68 18.06 12.25 -18.82
CA ASP A 68 17.16 11.11 -19.06
C ASP A 68 17.91 9.82 -18.73
N VAL A 69 17.70 9.34 -17.52
CA VAL A 69 18.64 8.43 -16.91
C VAL A 69 18.03 7.35 -16.02
N HIS A 70 18.75 6.24 -15.85
CA HIS A 70 18.43 5.12 -15.00
C HIS A 70 19.53 4.94 -13.94
N VAL A 71 19.17 5.16 -12.67
CA VAL A 71 20.10 5.05 -11.55
C VAL A 71 20.37 3.57 -11.28
N LEU A 72 21.62 3.14 -11.46
CA LEU A 72 22.02 1.74 -11.23
C LEU A 72 22.43 1.49 -9.78
N GLN A 73 23.05 2.49 -9.15
CA GLN A 73 23.48 2.44 -7.75
C GLN A 73 22.99 3.69 -7.04
N PRO A 74 22.51 3.57 -5.79
CA PRO A 74 21.99 4.72 -5.07
C PRO A 74 23.13 5.70 -4.77
N TYR A 75 22.83 6.98 -4.92
CA TYR A 75 23.77 8.05 -4.64
C TYR A 75 23.08 9.26 -4.02
N GLU A 76 23.84 10.01 -3.25
CA GLU A 76 23.44 11.26 -2.62
C GLU A 76 24.23 12.39 -3.26
N THR A 77 23.58 13.53 -3.44
CA THR A 77 24.22 14.77 -3.91
C THR A 77 24.12 15.83 -2.84
N THR A 78 25.15 16.67 -2.70
CA THR A 78 25.12 17.87 -1.85
C THR A 78 25.71 19.04 -2.62
N SER A 79 24.94 20.11 -2.82
CA SER A 79 25.45 21.31 -3.51
C SER A 79 26.48 22.05 -2.64
N ARG A 80 27.61 22.44 -3.24
CA ARG A 80 28.66 23.29 -2.65
C ARG A 80 28.78 24.66 -3.29
N HIS A 81 28.49 24.80 -4.59
CA HIS A 81 28.54 26.12 -5.25
C HIS A 81 27.31 26.96 -4.92
N SER A 82 27.53 28.25 -4.72
CA SER A 82 26.46 29.22 -4.64
C SER A 82 25.80 29.39 -6.01
N SER A 83 24.49 29.28 -6.05
CA SER A 83 23.70 29.61 -7.22
C SER A 83 22.60 30.59 -6.79
N PRO A 84 22.57 31.81 -7.36
CA PRO A 84 21.49 32.76 -7.07
C PRO A 84 20.11 32.18 -7.37
N LEU A 85 20.06 31.22 -8.29
CA LEU A 85 18.87 30.46 -8.60
C LEU A 85 19.22 29.04 -9.05
N TYR A 86 18.71 28.09 -8.29
CA TYR A 86 18.56 26.71 -8.73
C TYR A 86 17.08 26.36 -8.90
N MET A 87 16.73 25.79 -10.05
CA MET A 87 15.42 25.22 -10.32
C MET A 87 15.54 23.78 -10.80
N LEU A 88 14.72 22.88 -10.26
CA LEU A 88 14.61 21.50 -10.70
C LEU A 88 13.18 21.22 -11.17
N VAL A 89 13.01 20.80 -12.42
CA VAL A 89 11.74 20.32 -12.96
C VAL A 89 11.81 18.80 -13.12
N VAL A 90 10.86 18.09 -12.53
CA VAL A 90 10.73 16.63 -12.68
C VAL A 90 9.74 16.33 -13.79
N LEU A 91 10.18 15.60 -14.81
CA LEU A 91 9.37 15.23 -15.97
C LEU A 91 8.96 13.76 -15.93
N GLU A 92 9.80 12.91 -15.32
CA GLU A 92 9.52 11.50 -15.06
C GLU A 92 10.26 11.07 -13.78
N GLY A 93 9.61 10.22 -12.97
CA GLY A 93 10.14 9.74 -11.69
C GLY A 93 9.81 10.65 -10.51
N ASN A 94 10.49 10.40 -9.38
CA ASN A 94 10.36 11.16 -8.15
C ASN A 94 11.74 11.55 -7.63
N VAL A 95 11.86 12.75 -7.06
CA VAL A 95 13.11 13.25 -6.47
C VAL A 95 12.81 13.77 -5.07
N ALA A 96 13.57 13.28 -4.09
CA ALA A 96 13.56 13.81 -2.73
C ALA A 96 14.73 14.79 -2.59
N LEU A 97 14.41 16.04 -2.26
CA LEU A 97 15.37 17.10 -1.97
C LEU A 97 15.27 17.48 -0.49
N ALA A 98 16.39 17.77 0.15
CA ALA A 98 16.47 18.32 1.48
C ALA A 98 17.23 19.65 1.42
N VAL A 99 16.61 20.71 1.92
CA VAL A 99 17.26 22.03 2.08
C VAL A 99 17.21 22.37 3.55
N ASN A 100 18.38 22.53 4.16
CA ASN A 100 18.52 22.65 5.61
C ASN A 100 17.87 21.44 6.33
N GLU A 101 16.90 21.66 7.21
CA GLU A 101 16.13 20.62 7.94
C GLU A 101 14.81 20.23 7.25
N GLN A 102 14.47 20.84 6.11
CA GLN A 102 13.21 20.60 5.40
C GLN A 102 13.39 19.67 4.21
N THR A 103 12.49 18.68 4.10
CA THR A 103 12.47 17.73 2.98
C THR A 103 11.31 18.03 2.03
N PHE A 104 11.60 18.05 0.73
CA PHE A 104 10.68 18.30 -0.37
C PHE A 104 10.63 17.08 -1.28
N LEU A 105 9.43 16.54 -1.50
CA LEU A 105 9.21 15.43 -2.43
C LEU A 105 8.61 15.94 -3.73
N LEU A 106 9.35 15.78 -4.82
CA LEU A 106 8.92 16.18 -6.16
C LEU A 106 8.52 14.95 -6.96
N SER A 107 7.42 15.07 -7.69
CA SER A 107 6.96 14.06 -8.66
C SER A 107 6.81 14.69 -10.04
N ALA A 108 6.65 13.87 -11.07
CA ALA A 108 6.50 14.34 -12.45
C ALA A 108 5.44 15.46 -12.59
N GLY A 109 5.84 16.58 -13.20
CA GLY A 109 5.03 17.80 -13.35
C GLY A 109 5.28 18.86 -12.28
N MET A 110 6.06 18.54 -11.23
CA MET A 110 6.44 19.51 -10.20
C MET A 110 7.77 20.17 -10.53
N ALA A 111 7.90 21.41 -10.08
CA ALA A 111 9.14 22.16 -10.05
C ALA A 111 9.49 22.58 -8.63
N PHE A 112 10.78 22.67 -8.37
CA PHE A 112 11.36 23.20 -7.16
C PHE A 112 12.25 24.37 -7.52
N CYS A 113 12.25 25.43 -6.72
CA CYS A 113 13.28 26.46 -6.82
C CYS A 113 13.74 26.97 -5.46
N SER A 114 15.03 27.32 -5.38
CA SER A 114 15.68 27.85 -4.20
C SER A 114 16.95 28.59 -4.61
N GLN A 115 17.37 29.55 -3.78
CA GLN A 115 18.75 30.02 -3.78
C GLN A 115 19.65 28.96 -3.14
N LEU A 116 20.87 28.84 -3.65
CA LEU A 116 21.94 28.00 -3.13
C LEU A 116 23.08 28.87 -2.62
N SER A 117 23.56 28.58 -1.41
CA SER A 117 24.70 29.25 -0.80
C SER A 117 25.43 28.30 0.15
N GLU A 118 26.56 28.72 0.70
CA GLU A 118 27.27 27.94 1.74
C GLU A 118 26.39 27.66 2.98
N GLN A 119 25.39 28.51 3.25
CA GLN A 119 24.45 28.35 4.37
C GLN A 119 23.16 27.63 3.98
N GLN A 120 22.91 27.43 2.68
CA GLN A 120 21.69 26.84 2.15
C GLN A 120 22.04 25.86 1.03
N THR A 121 22.39 24.64 1.44
CA THR A 121 22.75 23.54 0.55
C THR A 121 21.55 22.65 0.25
N ILE A 122 21.40 22.21 -1.00
CA ILE A 122 20.46 21.15 -1.38
C ILE A 122 21.17 19.81 -1.26
N ARG A 123 20.53 18.87 -0.56
CA ARG A 123 20.85 17.45 -0.59
C ARG A 123 19.79 16.69 -1.39
N ALA A 124 20.18 15.86 -2.34
CA ALA A 124 19.24 14.97 -3.02
C ALA A 124 19.62 13.52 -2.77
N HIS A 125 18.61 12.66 -2.60
CA HIS A 125 18.81 11.22 -2.51
C HIS A 125 18.21 10.54 -3.73
N HIS A 126 19.00 9.71 -4.40
CA HIS A 126 18.62 8.97 -5.60
C HIS A 126 18.70 7.48 -5.31
N GLY A 127 17.54 6.81 -5.32
CA GLY A 127 17.45 5.36 -5.10
C GLY A 127 17.92 4.55 -6.31
N ALA A 128 18.35 3.31 -6.06
CA ALA A 128 18.68 2.33 -7.10
C ALA A 128 17.46 1.99 -7.97
N ASP A 129 17.72 1.59 -9.22
CA ASP A 129 16.74 1.20 -10.23
C ASP A 129 15.61 2.22 -10.47
N SER A 130 15.91 3.50 -10.24
CA SER A 130 14.99 4.59 -10.50
C SER A 130 15.23 5.21 -11.87
N LYS A 131 14.16 5.34 -12.65
CA LYS A 131 14.19 6.10 -13.91
C LYS A 131 13.82 7.55 -13.64
N LEU A 132 14.70 8.46 -14.01
CA LEU A 132 14.57 9.88 -13.75
C LEU A 132 14.70 10.66 -15.05
N ARG A 133 13.70 11.50 -15.33
CA ARG A 133 13.83 12.58 -16.32
C ARG A 133 13.68 13.90 -15.64
N THR A 134 14.75 14.68 -15.65
CA THR A 134 14.79 15.97 -14.96
C THR A 134 15.41 17.03 -15.86
N LEU A 135 15.00 18.26 -15.59
CA LEU A 135 15.63 19.44 -16.13
C LEU A 135 16.03 20.32 -14.95
N SER A 136 17.34 20.47 -14.72
CA SER A 136 17.85 21.42 -13.74
C SER A 136 18.36 22.67 -14.44
N LEU A 137 18.09 23.81 -13.83
CA LEU A 137 18.54 25.11 -14.25
C LEU A 137 19.31 25.74 -13.10
N GLY A 138 20.55 26.13 -13.37
CA GLY A 138 21.42 26.84 -12.44
C GLY A 138 21.92 28.13 -13.05
N MET A 139 22.04 29.17 -12.23
CA MET A 139 22.68 30.43 -12.59
C MET A 139 24.02 30.55 -11.87
N TYR A 140 25.06 30.99 -12.58
CA TYR A 140 26.38 31.22 -11.97
C TYR A 140 26.56 32.69 -11.60
N PRO A 141 27.07 33.01 -10.39
CA PRO A 141 27.28 34.39 -9.93
C PRO A 141 28.13 35.24 -10.90
N ASP A 142 29.16 34.63 -11.48
CA ASP A 142 30.15 35.31 -12.34
C ASP A 142 29.69 35.49 -13.80
N GLY A 143 28.47 35.04 -14.13
CA GLY A 143 27.95 34.96 -15.51
C GLY A 143 27.37 36.26 -16.09
N GLY A 144 27.47 37.40 -15.38
CA GLY A 144 26.93 38.70 -15.83
C GLY A 144 25.40 38.73 -15.95
N TRP A 145 24.70 37.82 -15.26
CA TRP A 145 23.25 37.66 -15.36
C TRP A 145 22.47 38.88 -14.81
N ARG A 146 22.99 39.51 -13.74
CA ARG A 146 22.45 40.74 -13.14
C ARG A 146 22.41 41.92 -14.12
N GLU A 147 23.34 41.97 -15.08
CA GLU A 147 23.43 43.06 -16.06
C GLU A 147 22.44 42.88 -17.23
N ARG A 148 21.86 41.68 -17.38
CA ARG A 148 20.99 41.31 -18.52
C ARG A 148 19.53 41.14 -18.13
N LEU A 149 19.24 40.96 -16.85
CA LEU A 149 17.88 41.11 -16.32
C LEU A 149 17.65 42.57 -15.91
N PRO A 150 16.41 43.09 -15.99
CA PRO A 150 16.09 44.36 -15.35
C PRO A 150 16.47 44.28 -13.87
N VAL A 151 17.23 45.25 -13.36
CA VAL A 151 17.79 45.23 -11.98
C VAL A 151 16.72 44.96 -10.92
N SER A 152 15.51 45.53 -11.09
CA SER A 152 14.37 45.29 -10.20
C SER A 152 13.92 43.82 -10.13
N LEU A 153 14.07 43.06 -11.20
CA LEU A 153 13.64 41.68 -11.31
C LEU A 153 14.68 40.71 -10.71
N ALA A 154 15.97 41.07 -10.79
CA ALA A 154 17.04 40.36 -10.11
C ALA A 154 16.92 40.49 -8.57
N ASP A 155 16.66 41.71 -8.08
CA ASP A 155 16.49 41.97 -6.65
C ASP A 155 15.20 41.34 -6.09
N GLU A 156 14.08 41.41 -6.83
CA GLU A 156 12.83 40.72 -6.45
C GLU A 156 13.00 39.21 -6.39
N TRP A 157 13.78 38.64 -7.33
CA TRP A 157 14.05 37.21 -7.36
C TRP A 157 14.93 36.77 -6.19
N GLU A 158 16.06 37.44 -5.95
CA GLU A 158 16.99 37.08 -4.85
C GLU A 158 16.29 37.11 -3.49
N ASN A 159 15.42 38.10 -3.26
CA ASN A 159 14.63 38.18 -2.03
C ASN A 159 13.53 37.10 -1.92
N SER A 160 12.97 36.70 -3.06
CA SER A 160 11.87 35.73 -3.16
C SER A 160 12.33 34.27 -3.09
N ALA A 161 13.46 33.95 -3.71
CA ALA A 161 14.01 32.60 -3.83
C ALA A 161 14.85 32.16 -2.62
N ALA A 162 15.04 33.05 -1.63
CA ALA A 162 15.68 32.71 -0.36
C ALA A 162 14.95 31.57 0.39
N SER A 163 13.64 31.41 0.17
CA SER A 163 12.88 30.26 0.69
C SER A 163 12.69 29.18 -0.39
N ALA A 164 13.08 27.96 -0.05
CA ALA A 164 12.85 26.79 -0.90
C ALA A 164 11.36 26.57 -1.14
N MET A 165 10.94 26.42 -2.41
CA MET A 165 9.54 26.26 -2.78
C MET A 165 9.31 25.14 -3.78
N VAL A 166 8.14 24.50 -3.68
CA VAL A 166 7.65 23.51 -4.64
C VAL A 166 6.35 24.02 -5.24
N TRP A 167 6.22 23.90 -6.56
CA TRP A 167 5.05 24.35 -7.30
C TRP A 167 4.75 23.42 -8.48
N GLN A 168 3.51 23.49 -8.97
CA GLN A 168 3.07 22.70 -10.11
C GLN A 168 3.37 23.45 -11.40
N VAL A 169 4.07 22.80 -12.34
CA VAL A 169 4.36 23.38 -13.64
C VAL A 169 3.07 23.43 -14.45
N PRO A 170 2.64 24.62 -14.91
CA PRO A 170 1.47 24.75 -15.77
C PRO A 170 1.59 23.90 -17.02
N GLU A 171 0.48 23.31 -17.47
CA GLU A 171 0.48 22.39 -18.60
C GLU A 171 1.12 23.02 -19.84
N PHE A 172 0.78 24.27 -20.16
CA PHE A 172 1.33 24.96 -21.34
C PHE A 172 2.86 25.03 -21.36
N LEU A 173 3.50 25.14 -20.19
CA LEU A 173 4.96 25.07 -20.06
C LEU A 173 5.46 23.64 -20.14
N LEU A 174 4.77 22.70 -19.49
CA LEU A 174 5.12 21.28 -19.49
C LEU A 174 5.06 20.67 -20.90
N SER A 175 4.05 21.03 -21.69
CA SER A 175 3.91 20.66 -23.09
C SER A 175 5.04 21.22 -23.94
N GLY A 176 5.40 22.50 -23.74
CA GLY A 176 6.55 23.12 -24.40
C GLY A 176 7.86 22.40 -24.04
N LEU A 177 8.08 22.08 -22.77
CA LEU A 177 9.25 21.36 -22.30
C LEU A 177 9.36 19.98 -22.95
N ARG A 178 8.26 19.22 -22.96
CA ARG A 178 8.22 17.89 -23.59
C ARG A 178 8.53 17.96 -25.08
N TYR A 179 8.03 18.98 -25.77
CA TYR A 179 8.32 19.20 -27.19
C TYR A 179 9.79 19.55 -27.41
N ALA A 180 10.33 20.50 -26.64
CA ALA A 180 11.71 20.95 -26.75
C ALA A 180 12.74 19.89 -26.31
N GLN A 181 12.30 18.87 -25.56
CA GLN A 181 13.14 17.72 -25.22
C GLN A 181 13.30 16.70 -26.33
N GLN A 182 12.44 16.72 -27.37
CA GLN A 182 12.61 15.82 -28.50
C GLN A 182 13.74 16.30 -29.42
N PRO A 183 14.62 15.41 -29.89
CA PRO A 183 15.62 15.77 -30.89
C PRO A 183 14.93 16.13 -32.21
N GLY A 184 14.98 17.41 -32.57
CA GLY A 184 14.52 17.93 -33.85
C GLY A 184 15.67 18.20 -34.84
N PRO A 185 15.38 18.37 -36.14
CA PRO A 185 16.41 18.55 -37.18
C PRO A 185 17.20 19.86 -37.09
N HIS A 186 16.71 20.87 -36.36
CA HIS A 186 17.36 22.17 -36.21
C HIS A 186 17.71 22.47 -34.74
N ALA A 187 18.98 22.31 -34.38
CA ALA A 187 19.49 22.56 -33.03
C ALA A 187 19.20 24.00 -32.52
N ALA A 188 19.31 25.01 -33.39
CA ALA A 188 19.04 26.40 -33.04
C ALA A 188 17.57 26.65 -32.66
N SER A 189 16.62 25.99 -33.36
CA SER A 189 15.19 26.10 -33.06
C SER A 189 14.88 25.51 -31.68
N ARG A 190 15.45 24.32 -31.40
CA ARG A 190 15.34 23.68 -30.08
C ARG A 190 15.92 24.56 -28.97
N GLN A 191 17.09 25.16 -29.20
CA GLN A 191 17.72 26.05 -28.23
C GLN A 191 16.87 27.29 -27.93
N LEU A 192 16.34 27.96 -28.96
CA LEU A 192 15.44 29.11 -28.79
C LEU A 192 14.14 28.75 -28.07
N MET A 193 13.58 27.57 -28.34
CA MET A 193 12.40 27.09 -27.62
C MET A 193 12.70 26.83 -26.15
N LEU A 194 13.81 26.15 -25.84
CA LEU A 194 14.22 25.91 -24.45
C LEU A 194 14.45 27.23 -23.72
N GLU A 195 15.16 28.18 -24.32
CA GLU A 195 15.40 29.51 -23.76
C GLU A 195 14.08 30.25 -23.49
N GLY A 196 13.17 30.29 -24.46
CA GLY A 196 11.87 30.93 -24.30
C GLY A 196 11.00 30.28 -23.22
N ILE A 197 11.01 28.95 -23.12
CA ILE A 197 10.25 28.22 -22.07
C ILE A 197 10.89 28.43 -20.70
N MET A 198 12.22 28.47 -20.60
CA MET A 198 12.91 28.77 -19.34
C MET A 198 12.54 30.17 -18.84
N LEU A 199 12.58 31.18 -19.70
CA LEU A 199 12.18 32.54 -19.33
C LEU A 199 10.72 32.60 -18.84
N GLN A 200 9.83 31.80 -19.43
CA GLN A 200 8.45 31.70 -18.98
C GLN A 200 8.31 30.98 -17.64
N LEU A 201 9.08 29.91 -17.38
CA LEU A 201 9.11 29.22 -16.09
C LEU A 201 9.62 30.15 -14.98
N LEU A 202 10.67 30.93 -15.27
CA LEU A 202 11.17 31.97 -14.37
C LEU A 202 10.08 33.01 -14.10
N GLY A 203 9.49 33.60 -15.13
CA GLY A 203 8.42 34.58 -14.95
C GLY A 203 7.23 34.04 -14.15
N TYR A 204 6.88 32.76 -14.34
CA TYR A 204 5.81 32.12 -13.58
C TYR A 204 6.18 31.92 -12.10
N ALA A 205 7.39 31.43 -11.82
CA ALA A 205 7.87 31.24 -10.47
C ALA A 205 7.94 32.57 -9.70
N LEU A 206 8.41 33.67 -10.30
CA LEU A 206 8.36 35.01 -9.69
C LEU A 206 6.96 35.43 -9.26
N ASN A 207 5.98 35.20 -10.12
CA ASN A 207 4.60 35.56 -9.83
C ASN A 207 4.03 34.78 -8.62
N LEU A 208 4.52 33.57 -8.39
CA LEU A 208 4.17 32.80 -7.19
C LEU A 208 4.83 33.34 -5.92
N CYS A 209 5.98 34.00 -6.05
CA CYS A 209 6.74 34.53 -4.92
C CYS A 209 6.25 35.90 -4.40
N GLN A 210 5.35 36.57 -5.10
CA GLN A 210 4.92 37.91 -4.71
C GLN A 210 4.16 37.91 -3.36
N PRO A 211 4.53 38.78 -2.40
CA PRO A 211 3.80 38.92 -1.14
C PRO A 211 2.37 39.39 -1.39
N ALA A 212 1.44 38.90 -0.57
CA ALA A 212 -0.01 39.05 -0.74
C ALA A 212 -0.54 40.50 -0.85
N THR A 213 0.29 41.50 -0.58
CA THR A 213 -0.06 42.93 -0.57
C THR A 213 0.15 43.65 -1.91
N GLN A 214 0.80 43.05 -2.91
CA GLN A 214 1.11 43.71 -4.19
C GLN A 214 0.48 43.06 -5.44
N LYS A 215 -0.61 42.29 -5.29
CA LYS A 215 -1.41 41.82 -6.43
C LYS A 215 -2.23 42.94 -7.08
N ARG A 216 -1.58 43.86 -7.80
CA ARG A 216 -2.24 44.66 -8.85
C ARG A 216 -2.11 43.90 -10.18
N GLY A 217 -3.01 42.93 -10.39
CA GLY A 217 -3.04 42.15 -11.62
C GLY A 217 -3.46 42.98 -12.83
N LEU A 218 -2.75 42.79 -13.95
CA LEU A 218 -3.29 43.03 -15.29
C LEU A 218 -4.55 42.15 -15.50
N PRO A 219 -5.52 42.58 -16.34
CA PRO A 219 -6.85 42.02 -16.36
C PRO A 219 -6.85 40.59 -16.92
N VAL A 220 -6.79 39.60 -16.01
CA VAL A 220 -7.32 38.27 -16.28
C VAL A 220 -8.81 38.48 -16.55
N THR A 221 -9.25 38.18 -17.77
CA THR A 221 -10.66 38.29 -18.14
C THR A 221 -11.50 37.61 -17.06
N GLY A 222 -12.56 38.27 -16.59
CA GLY A 222 -13.45 37.70 -15.55
C GLY A 222 -14.00 36.33 -15.93
N GLU A 223 -13.94 35.98 -17.21
CA GLU A 223 -14.25 34.65 -17.74
C GLU A 223 -13.25 33.56 -17.32
N TYR A 224 -11.94 33.81 -17.39
CA TYR A 224 -10.94 32.81 -16.97
C TYR A 224 -10.98 32.58 -15.46
N GLN A 225 -11.20 33.64 -14.67
CA GLN A 225 -11.39 33.52 -13.22
C GLN A 225 -12.62 32.66 -12.87
N ARG A 226 -13.72 32.78 -13.62
CA ARG A 226 -14.92 31.95 -13.45
C ARG A 226 -14.66 30.48 -13.79
N LEU A 227 -13.86 30.20 -14.82
CA LEU A 227 -13.46 28.84 -15.18
C LEU A 227 -12.51 28.22 -14.14
N GLU A 228 -11.57 29.01 -13.63
CA GLU A 228 -10.62 28.60 -12.59
C GLU A 228 -11.31 28.32 -11.25
N LEU A 229 -12.37 29.06 -10.92
CA LEU A 229 -13.24 28.76 -9.78
C LEU A 229 -13.83 27.36 -9.90
N ILE A 230 -14.34 26.98 -11.08
CA ILE A 230 -14.88 25.65 -11.33
C ILE A 230 -13.78 24.59 -11.26
N ARG A 231 -12.61 24.84 -11.83
CA ARG A 231 -11.48 23.91 -11.76
C ARG A 231 -11.11 23.60 -10.30
N ARG A 232 -10.91 24.65 -9.48
CA ARG A 232 -10.59 24.51 -8.05
C ARG A 232 -11.68 23.76 -7.28
N LEU A 233 -12.95 24.04 -7.57
CA LEU A 233 -14.07 23.36 -6.92
C LEU A 233 -14.02 21.84 -7.18
N LEU A 234 -13.78 21.44 -8.43
CA LEU A 234 -13.71 20.02 -8.82
C LEU A 234 -12.49 19.32 -8.21
N GLU A 235 -11.39 20.03 -7.98
CA GLU A 235 -10.20 19.50 -7.31
C GLU A 235 -10.38 19.35 -5.80
N GLN A 236 -11.05 20.32 -5.16
CA GLN A 236 -11.25 20.33 -3.71
C GLN A 236 -12.26 19.28 -3.26
N THR A 237 -13.30 19.06 -4.05
CA THR A 237 -14.43 18.19 -3.67
C THR A 237 -14.88 17.27 -4.82
N PRO A 238 -13.99 16.42 -5.37
CA PRO A 238 -14.29 15.56 -6.52
C PRO A 238 -15.35 14.47 -6.23
N GLU A 239 -15.51 14.08 -4.97
CA GLU A 239 -16.45 13.04 -4.52
C GLU A 239 -17.92 13.46 -4.68
N LYS A 240 -18.20 14.76 -4.67
CA LYS A 240 -19.56 15.29 -4.77
C LYS A 240 -20.15 15.03 -6.16
N ALA A 241 -21.45 14.76 -6.21
CA ALA A 241 -22.19 14.72 -7.47
C ALA A 241 -22.39 16.14 -8.01
N TYR A 242 -21.95 16.39 -9.25
CA TYR A 242 -22.10 17.67 -9.93
C TYR A 242 -22.99 17.55 -11.16
N THR A 243 -23.80 18.58 -11.40
CA THR A 243 -24.51 18.75 -12.68
C THR A 243 -23.92 19.93 -13.46
N LEU A 244 -23.99 19.87 -14.79
CA LEU A 244 -23.49 20.96 -15.63
C LEU A 244 -24.20 22.29 -15.35
N ASN A 245 -25.51 22.23 -15.05
CA ASN A 245 -26.31 23.40 -14.71
C ASN A 245 -25.89 24.04 -13.39
N GLU A 246 -25.55 23.24 -12.37
CA GLU A 246 -25.03 23.76 -11.09
C GLU A 246 -23.68 24.44 -11.29
N LEU A 247 -22.76 23.78 -12.00
CA LEU A 247 -21.42 24.32 -12.28
C LEU A 247 -21.50 25.61 -13.12
N ALA A 248 -22.38 25.65 -14.13
CA ALA A 248 -22.58 26.82 -14.97
C ALA A 248 -23.15 28.01 -14.17
N ARG A 249 -24.10 27.75 -13.25
CA ARG A 249 -24.64 28.77 -12.35
C ARG A 249 -23.56 29.34 -11.42
N ARG A 250 -22.72 28.47 -10.83
CA ARG A 250 -21.58 28.89 -9.99
C ARG A 250 -20.54 29.72 -10.76
N ALA A 251 -20.36 29.41 -12.03
CA ALA A 251 -19.47 30.14 -12.93
C ALA A 251 -20.11 31.38 -13.56
N ALA A 252 -21.36 31.73 -13.21
CA ALA A 252 -22.11 32.83 -13.81
C ALA A 252 -22.09 32.81 -15.35
N MET A 253 -22.37 31.64 -15.95
CA MET A 253 -22.43 31.43 -17.40
C MET A 253 -23.51 30.40 -17.78
N SER A 254 -23.87 30.34 -19.06
CA SER A 254 -24.77 29.30 -19.56
C SER A 254 -24.06 27.94 -19.62
N PRO A 255 -24.79 26.81 -19.51
CA PRO A 255 -24.21 25.46 -19.61
C PRO A 255 -23.41 25.23 -20.91
N SER A 256 -23.91 25.76 -22.02
CA SER A 256 -23.24 25.69 -23.33
C SER A 256 -21.92 26.46 -23.34
N SER A 257 -21.89 27.64 -22.71
CA SER A 257 -20.69 28.47 -22.58
C SER A 257 -19.65 27.80 -21.69
N LEU A 258 -20.04 27.24 -20.55
CA LEU A 258 -19.14 26.48 -19.68
C LEU A 258 -18.52 25.29 -20.42
N ARG A 259 -19.34 24.50 -21.13
CA ARG A 259 -18.85 23.31 -21.85
C ARG A 259 -17.83 23.68 -22.93
N CYS A 260 -18.11 24.73 -23.70
CA CYS A 260 -17.22 25.18 -24.77
C CYS A 260 -15.93 25.79 -24.20
N LYS A 261 -16.07 26.77 -23.30
CA LYS A 261 -14.95 27.55 -22.77
C LYS A 261 -14.05 26.74 -21.86
N PHE A 262 -14.58 25.82 -21.04
CA PHE A 262 -13.77 24.93 -20.22
C PHE A 262 -12.93 23.98 -21.08
N ARG A 263 -13.51 23.44 -22.16
CA ARG A 263 -12.76 22.60 -23.11
C ARG A 263 -11.69 23.37 -23.86
N HIS A 264 -11.97 24.61 -24.22
CA HIS A 264 -10.97 25.49 -24.85
C HIS A 264 -9.83 25.85 -23.90
N ALA A 265 -10.14 26.12 -22.63
CA ALA A 265 -9.15 26.52 -21.62
C ALA A 265 -8.29 25.36 -21.10
N TYR A 266 -8.86 24.15 -20.94
CA TYR A 266 -8.20 23.02 -20.27
C TYR A 266 -8.09 21.76 -21.13
N GLY A 267 -8.41 21.84 -22.42
CA GLY A 267 -8.25 20.75 -23.39
C GLY A 267 -9.22 19.56 -23.24
N CYS A 268 -10.04 19.54 -22.18
CA CYS A 268 -10.94 18.43 -21.86
C CYS A 268 -12.31 18.93 -21.41
N THR A 269 -13.31 18.04 -21.39
CA THR A 269 -14.62 18.43 -20.85
C THR A 269 -14.58 18.52 -19.33
N VAL A 270 -15.46 19.32 -18.74
CA VAL A 270 -15.62 19.48 -17.29
C VAL A 270 -15.70 18.14 -16.56
N PHE A 271 -16.43 17.17 -17.13
CA PHE A 271 -16.62 15.86 -16.52
C PHE A 271 -15.48 14.88 -16.78
N ASP A 272 -14.72 15.05 -17.86
CA ASP A 272 -13.47 14.29 -18.04
C ASP A 272 -12.41 14.77 -17.05
N TYR A 273 -12.33 16.08 -16.80
CA TYR A 273 -11.48 16.65 -15.76
C TYR A 273 -11.85 16.13 -14.36
N LEU A 274 -13.15 16.17 -14.02
CA LEU A 274 -13.63 15.60 -12.76
C LEU A 274 -13.32 14.10 -12.65
N ARG A 275 -13.46 13.34 -13.73
CA ARG A 275 -13.11 11.91 -13.76
C ARG A 275 -11.64 11.71 -13.44
N ASP A 276 -10.74 12.51 -14.01
CA ASP A 276 -9.31 12.47 -13.70
C ASP A 276 -9.01 12.81 -12.25
N CYS A 277 -9.66 13.84 -11.67
CA CYS A 277 -9.53 14.15 -10.24
C CYS A 277 -9.94 12.97 -9.34
N ARG A 278 -11.07 12.33 -9.67
CA ARG A 278 -11.57 11.15 -8.94
C ARG A 278 -10.62 9.96 -9.05
N LEU A 279 -10.13 9.66 -10.25
CA LEU A 279 -9.18 8.55 -10.47
C LEU A 279 -7.83 8.79 -9.77
N ALA A 280 -7.33 10.03 -9.77
CA ALA A 280 -6.09 10.39 -9.08
C ALA A 280 -6.21 10.23 -7.56
N ARG A 281 -7.36 10.59 -6.99
CA ARG A 281 -7.65 10.38 -5.57
C ARG A 281 -7.80 8.89 -5.24
N ALA A 282 -8.52 8.13 -6.08
CA ALA A 282 -8.66 6.68 -5.93
C ALA A 282 -7.31 5.96 -5.97
N ARG A 283 -6.39 6.42 -6.82
CA ARG A 283 -5.02 5.88 -6.90
C ARG A 283 -4.28 6.01 -5.57
N ARG A 284 -4.40 7.16 -4.89
CA ARG A 284 -3.80 7.35 -3.55
C ARG A 284 -4.41 6.38 -2.54
N TYR A 285 -5.74 6.27 -2.50
CA TYR A 285 -6.40 5.31 -1.61
C TYR A 285 -5.97 3.86 -1.86
N LEU A 286 -5.78 3.45 -3.13
CA LEU A 286 -5.28 2.11 -3.43
C LEU A 286 -3.85 1.90 -2.94
N MET A 287 -2.98 2.91 -3.08
CA MET A 287 -1.60 2.87 -2.59
C MET A 287 -1.52 2.91 -1.06
N GLU A 288 -2.49 3.54 -0.40
CA GLU A 288 -2.69 3.54 1.06
C GLU A 288 -3.32 2.23 1.57
N GLY A 289 -3.60 1.27 0.68
CA GLY A 289 -4.09 -0.07 1.05
C GLY A 289 -5.60 -0.23 1.13
N TYR A 290 -6.40 0.79 0.81
CA TYR A 290 -7.85 0.68 0.78
C TYR A 290 -8.33 -0.33 -0.29
N SER A 291 -9.46 -0.98 -0.04
CA SER A 291 -10.04 -1.90 -1.03
C SER A 291 -10.47 -1.17 -2.28
N VAL A 292 -10.52 -1.89 -3.42
CA VAL A 292 -11.00 -1.35 -4.70
C VAL A 292 -12.38 -0.71 -4.57
N GLN A 293 -13.27 -1.31 -3.77
CA GLN A 293 -14.61 -0.80 -3.54
C GLN A 293 -14.62 0.47 -2.67
N GLN A 294 -13.80 0.51 -1.61
CA GLN A 294 -13.66 1.69 -0.76
C GLN A 294 -13.05 2.86 -1.55
N ALA A 295 -11.96 2.61 -2.28
CA ALA A 295 -11.30 3.62 -3.13
C ALA A 295 -12.26 4.19 -4.19
N ALA A 296 -13.10 3.34 -4.80
CA ALA A 296 -14.13 3.78 -5.73
C ALA A 296 -15.16 4.71 -5.05
N TRP A 297 -15.72 4.29 -3.92
CA TRP A 297 -16.76 5.03 -3.20
C TRP A 297 -16.25 6.38 -2.67
N MET A 298 -15.10 6.39 -2.00
CA MET A 298 -14.48 7.61 -1.45
C MET A 298 -14.04 8.60 -2.55
N SER A 299 -13.88 8.11 -3.78
CA SER A 299 -13.56 8.95 -4.94
C SER A 299 -14.80 9.35 -5.75
N GLY A 300 -16.01 9.09 -5.26
CA GLY A 300 -17.26 9.53 -5.90
C GLY A 300 -17.81 8.62 -6.99
N TYR A 301 -17.39 7.35 -7.06
CA TYR A 301 -18.02 6.34 -7.93
C TYR A 301 -19.08 5.54 -7.17
N GLN A 302 -20.27 5.41 -7.76
CA GLN A 302 -21.36 4.59 -7.21
C GLN A 302 -21.16 3.09 -7.47
N HIS A 303 -20.45 2.74 -8.54
CA HIS A 303 -20.25 1.35 -8.96
C HIS A 303 -18.76 1.06 -9.20
N ALA A 304 -18.23 0.06 -8.50
CA ALA A 304 -16.83 -0.37 -8.59
C ALA A 304 -16.45 -0.85 -10.02
N THR A 305 -17.39 -1.41 -10.79
CA THR A 305 -17.15 -1.87 -12.17
C THR A 305 -16.86 -0.72 -13.14
N ASN A 306 -17.59 0.39 -13.01
CA ASN A 306 -17.38 1.59 -13.83
C ASN A 306 -16.06 2.28 -13.44
N PHE A 307 -15.77 2.30 -12.14
CA PHE A 307 -14.48 2.75 -11.61
C PHE A 307 -13.32 1.93 -12.19
N ALA A 308 -13.36 0.60 -12.09
CA ALA A 308 -12.28 -0.27 -12.54
C ALA A 308 -12.00 -0.12 -14.05
N THR A 309 -13.06 -0.01 -14.86
CA THR A 309 -12.93 0.25 -16.31
C THR A 309 -12.27 1.60 -16.59
N ALA A 310 -12.72 2.66 -15.91
CA ALA A 310 -12.16 4.00 -16.06
C ALA A 310 -10.71 4.08 -15.58
N PHE A 311 -10.40 3.41 -14.47
CA PHE A 311 -9.06 3.34 -13.89
C PHE A 311 -8.09 2.61 -14.82
N ARG A 312 -8.47 1.45 -15.35
CA ARG A 312 -7.67 0.70 -16.32
C ARG A 312 -7.42 1.50 -17.58
N ARG A 313 -8.43 2.23 -18.08
CA ARG A 313 -8.27 3.10 -19.24
C ARG A 313 -7.29 4.26 -18.99
N ARG A 314 -7.22 4.77 -17.76
CA ARG A 314 -6.35 5.91 -17.40
C ARG A 314 -4.92 5.52 -17.07
N TYR A 315 -4.74 4.41 -16.35
CA TYR A 315 -3.46 3.99 -15.77
C TYR A 315 -2.87 2.71 -16.39
N GLY A 316 -3.58 2.07 -17.31
CA GLY A 316 -3.10 0.87 -18.01
C GLY A 316 -3.12 -0.42 -17.19
N CYS A 317 -3.42 -0.35 -15.89
CA CYS A 317 -3.52 -1.49 -14.97
C CYS A 317 -4.85 -1.48 -14.22
N SER A 318 -5.26 -2.63 -13.68
CA SER A 318 -6.44 -2.68 -12.82
C SER A 318 -6.18 -2.07 -11.44
N PRO A 319 -7.21 -1.53 -10.76
CA PRO A 319 -7.08 -1.06 -9.37
C PRO A 319 -6.48 -2.09 -8.41
N GLY A 320 -6.81 -3.37 -8.62
CA GLY A 320 -6.30 -4.49 -7.81
C GLY A 320 -4.81 -4.70 -8.03
N GLU A 321 -4.36 -4.73 -9.29
CA GLU A 321 -2.93 -4.88 -9.65
C GLU A 321 -2.07 -3.78 -9.00
N LEU A 322 -2.52 -2.52 -9.05
CA LEU A 322 -1.76 -1.42 -8.44
C LEU A 322 -1.67 -1.57 -6.92
N ARG A 323 -2.79 -1.90 -6.27
CA ARG A 323 -2.87 -2.11 -4.83
C ARG A 323 -1.96 -3.27 -4.41
N ASP A 324 -2.05 -4.39 -5.10
CA ASP A 324 -1.29 -5.59 -4.78
C ASP A 324 0.22 -5.35 -5.03
N ALA A 325 0.60 -4.57 -6.06
CA ALA A 325 1.97 -4.15 -6.29
C ALA A 325 2.52 -3.21 -5.21
N SER A 326 1.73 -2.24 -4.72
CA SER A 326 2.14 -1.36 -3.61
C SER A 326 2.25 -2.12 -2.29
N LEU A 327 1.36 -3.07 -2.03
CA LEU A 327 1.44 -3.96 -0.88
C LEU A 327 2.68 -4.85 -0.95
N THR A 328 3.01 -5.40 -2.12
CA THR A 328 4.19 -6.25 -2.30
C THR A 328 5.50 -5.47 -2.08
N ALA A 329 5.59 -4.23 -2.57
CA ALA A 329 6.77 -3.37 -2.37
C ALA A 329 6.93 -2.86 -0.93
N TYR A 330 5.83 -2.70 -0.17
CA TYR A 330 5.87 -2.25 1.23
C TYR A 330 6.09 -3.40 2.22
N LEU A 331 5.71 -4.63 1.84
CA LEU A 331 5.84 -5.84 2.66
C LEU A 331 7.19 -6.57 2.50
N ASP A 332 8.16 -6.00 1.78
CA ASP A 332 9.50 -6.57 1.56
C ASP A 332 10.36 -6.51 2.84
N LYS A 333 9.92 -7.24 3.87
CA LYS A 333 10.69 -7.58 5.07
C LYS A 333 11.07 -9.04 4.97
N ASN A 334 12.31 -9.29 4.55
CA ASN A 334 12.90 -10.63 4.57
C ASN A 334 12.72 -11.27 5.95
N ASN A 335 12.01 -12.40 6.00
CA ASN A 335 11.81 -13.18 7.21
C ASN A 335 12.08 -14.65 6.91
N VAL A 336 12.66 -15.35 7.89
CA VAL A 336 12.98 -16.78 7.81
C VAL A 336 12.16 -17.52 8.84
N SER A 337 11.43 -18.54 8.41
CA SER A 337 10.79 -19.51 9.28
C SER A 337 11.60 -20.81 9.34
N THR A 338 11.66 -21.42 10.51
CA THR A 338 12.40 -22.65 10.78
C THR A 338 11.53 -23.63 11.53
N ARG A 339 11.81 -24.92 11.35
CA ARG A 339 11.15 -26.02 12.07
C ARG A 339 12.14 -27.14 12.31
N ALA A 340 12.15 -27.66 13.53
CA ALA A 340 12.86 -28.87 13.91
C ALA A 340 11.92 -29.76 14.73
N ALA A 341 11.92 -31.06 14.48
CA ALA A 341 11.10 -32.02 15.20
C ALA A 341 11.83 -33.36 15.35
N LEU A 342 11.61 -34.01 16.49
CA LEU A 342 12.04 -35.37 16.77
C LEU A 342 10.80 -36.20 17.09
N LEU A 343 10.69 -37.37 16.46
CA LEU A 343 9.63 -38.33 16.68
C LEU A 343 10.24 -39.73 16.74
N TYR A 344 9.77 -40.55 17.66
CA TYR A 344 10.13 -41.96 17.73
C TYR A 344 8.87 -42.80 17.63
N LEU A 345 8.84 -43.80 16.76
CA LEU A 345 7.71 -44.72 16.60
C LEU A 345 8.07 -46.07 17.23
N PHE A 346 7.30 -46.49 18.24
CA PHE A 346 7.41 -47.81 18.85
C PHE A 346 6.59 -48.85 18.05
N ASP A 347 7.00 -50.12 18.12
CA ASP A 347 6.32 -51.24 17.43
C ASP A 347 4.87 -51.44 17.88
N ASN A 348 4.52 -50.99 19.09
CA ASN A 348 3.15 -51.02 19.61
C ASN A 348 2.28 -49.88 19.09
N GLY A 349 2.77 -49.03 18.16
CA GLY A 349 2.03 -47.93 17.54
C GLY A 349 2.04 -46.60 18.31
N VAL A 350 2.75 -46.54 19.45
CA VAL A 350 2.93 -45.29 20.22
C VAL A 350 4.04 -44.46 19.59
N ALA A 351 3.83 -43.15 19.43
CA ALA A 351 4.77 -42.24 18.81
C ALA A 351 4.90 -40.91 19.59
N PRO A 352 5.79 -40.81 20.59
CA PRO A 352 6.12 -39.54 21.22
C PRO A 352 6.90 -38.63 20.28
N TYR A 353 6.70 -37.32 20.43
CA TYR A 353 7.41 -36.31 19.66
C TYR A 353 7.67 -35.02 20.46
N LEU A 354 8.68 -34.28 20.00
CA LEU A 354 9.00 -32.93 20.44
C LEU A 354 9.26 -32.08 19.19
N SER A 355 8.71 -30.88 19.13
CA SER A 355 8.91 -29.97 18.01
C SER A 355 9.08 -28.52 18.44
N TYR A 356 9.89 -27.81 17.65
CA TYR A 356 10.05 -26.37 17.69
C TYR A 356 9.77 -25.81 16.30
N SER A 357 8.95 -24.77 16.23
CA SER A 357 8.63 -24.09 14.97
C SER A 357 8.53 -22.58 15.14
N THR A 358 8.87 -21.86 14.08
CA THR A 358 8.67 -20.42 13.99
C THR A 358 7.84 -20.08 12.77
N ALA A 359 6.97 -19.08 12.88
CA ALA A 359 6.17 -18.58 11.77
C ALA A 359 6.22 -17.05 11.74
N PHE A 360 5.91 -16.48 10.59
CA PHE A 360 5.62 -15.05 10.50
C PHE A 360 4.45 -14.82 9.55
N THR A 361 3.70 -13.76 9.81
CA THR A 361 2.57 -13.33 8.98
C THR A 361 2.80 -11.87 8.62
N PRO A 362 3.10 -11.56 7.34
CA PRO A 362 3.12 -10.19 6.86
C PRO A 362 1.77 -9.52 7.17
N THR A 363 1.80 -8.25 7.53
CA THR A 363 0.59 -7.49 7.83
C THR A 363 0.58 -6.21 7.02
N SER A 364 -0.58 -5.88 6.45
CA SER A 364 -0.85 -4.62 5.78
C SER A 364 -1.56 -3.61 6.68
N PHE A 365 -1.77 -3.95 7.96
CA PHE A 365 -2.46 -3.09 8.90
C PHE A 365 -1.58 -1.90 9.25
N ALA A 366 -2.15 -0.70 9.20
CA ALA A 366 -1.48 0.53 9.56
C ALA A 366 -1.93 1.02 10.95
N ASP A 367 -0.99 1.65 11.65
CA ASP A 367 -1.26 2.35 12.90
C ASP A 367 -2.01 3.68 12.67
N GLU A 368 -2.32 4.38 13.76
CA GLU A 368 -2.98 5.69 13.72
C GLU A 368 -2.21 6.74 12.90
N ASN A 369 -0.89 6.57 12.76
CA ASN A 369 -0.02 7.46 11.99
C ASN A 369 0.13 7.02 10.52
N GLY A 370 -0.56 5.96 10.10
CA GLY A 370 -0.49 5.41 8.75
C GLY A 370 0.75 4.54 8.48
N ASN A 371 1.54 4.20 9.51
CA ASN A 371 2.69 3.31 9.36
C ASN A 371 2.23 1.85 9.41
N VAL A 372 2.65 1.02 8.45
CA VAL A 372 2.31 -0.41 8.49
C VAL A 372 3.03 -1.11 9.63
N LEU A 373 2.30 -1.96 10.35
CA LEU A 373 2.80 -2.71 11.49
C LEU A 373 3.88 -3.72 11.08
N GLU A 374 4.77 -4.04 12.01
CA GLU A 374 5.72 -5.15 11.85
C GLU A 374 4.99 -6.48 11.64
N PRO A 375 5.53 -7.42 10.82
CA PRO A 375 4.97 -8.75 10.68
C PRO A 375 4.79 -9.44 12.04
N MET A 376 3.66 -10.11 12.20
CA MET A 376 3.40 -10.94 13.37
C MET A 376 4.37 -12.11 13.34
N LYS A 377 5.01 -12.45 14.46
CA LYS A 377 5.95 -13.58 14.53
C LYS A 377 5.52 -14.56 15.61
N GLY A 378 5.47 -15.83 15.28
CA GLY A 378 5.12 -16.92 16.19
C GLY A 378 6.32 -17.81 16.48
N LYS A 379 6.46 -18.26 17.73
CA LYS A 379 7.41 -19.29 18.15
C LYS A 379 6.66 -20.33 18.98
N GLN A 380 6.77 -21.59 18.62
CA GLN A 380 6.05 -22.70 19.26
C GLN A 380 7.02 -23.77 19.71
N TRP A 381 6.82 -24.22 20.95
CA TRP A 381 7.30 -25.49 21.45
C TRP A 381 6.10 -26.40 21.67
N GLU A 382 6.19 -27.64 21.22
CA GLU A 382 5.15 -28.64 21.38
C GLU A 382 5.76 -30.01 21.67
N ALA A 383 5.22 -30.68 22.67
CA ALA A 383 5.55 -32.06 22.97
C ALA A 383 4.25 -32.86 23.06
N GLY A 384 4.26 -34.08 22.54
CA GLY A 384 3.05 -34.89 22.52
C GLY A 384 3.31 -36.35 22.26
N VAL A 385 2.23 -37.11 22.26
CA VAL A 385 2.21 -38.52 21.90
C VAL A 385 1.05 -38.78 20.96
N LYS A 386 1.32 -39.53 19.91
CA LYS A 386 0.31 -40.08 19.02
C LYS A 386 0.24 -41.59 19.24
N TYR A 387 -0.93 -42.17 19.10
CA TYR A 387 -1.12 -43.60 19.27
C TYR A 387 -2.10 -44.13 18.25
N GLU A 388 -1.66 -45.14 17.50
CA GLU A 388 -2.48 -45.91 16.57
C GLU A 388 -2.31 -47.39 16.92
N PRO A 389 -3.32 -48.04 17.54
CA PRO A 389 -3.22 -49.45 17.90
C PRO A 389 -2.97 -50.33 16.67
N PRO A 390 -1.99 -51.25 16.71
CA PRO A 390 -1.73 -52.15 15.60
C PRO A 390 -2.97 -52.97 15.22
N GLY A 391 -3.29 -52.98 13.92
CA GLY A 391 -4.43 -53.74 13.38
C GLY A 391 -5.81 -53.12 13.62
N GLY A 392 -5.88 -51.89 14.15
CA GLY A 392 -7.13 -51.15 14.32
C GLY A 392 -7.23 -49.90 13.44
N ASN A 393 -8.43 -49.34 13.32
CA ASN A 393 -8.70 -48.06 12.66
C ASN A 393 -9.01 -46.99 13.71
N SER A 394 -8.12 -46.81 14.68
CA SER A 394 -8.28 -45.81 15.74
C SER A 394 -7.01 -45.01 15.92
N GLN A 395 -7.15 -43.70 16.09
CA GLN A 395 -6.07 -42.78 16.31
C GLN A 395 -6.36 -41.92 17.53
N PHE A 396 -5.35 -41.78 18.38
CA PHE A 396 -5.38 -40.94 19.57
C PHE A 396 -4.20 -39.99 19.55
N SER A 397 -4.41 -38.76 19.99
CA SER A 397 -3.33 -37.78 20.14
C SER A 397 -3.48 -37.03 21.46
N ALA A 398 -2.34 -36.70 22.07
CA ALA A 398 -2.26 -35.83 23.23
C ALA A 398 -1.04 -34.92 23.07
N ALA A 399 -1.23 -33.61 23.17
CA ALA A 399 -0.18 -32.62 23.00
C ALA A 399 -0.24 -31.56 24.10
N VAL A 400 0.94 -31.07 24.48
CA VAL A 400 1.11 -29.87 25.31
C VAL A 400 1.94 -28.86 24.52
N TYR A 401 1.52 -27.61 24.54
CA TYR A 401 2.17 -26.58 23.74
C TYR A 401 2.37 -25.27 24.50
N ARG A 402 3.34 -24.49 24.00
CA ARG A 402 3.53 -23.08 24.32
C ARG A 402 3.83 -22.33 23.04
N ILE A 403 2.99 -21.34 22.74
CA ILE A 403 3.07 -20.49 21.57
C ILE A 403 3.23 -19.04 22.04
N ASN A 404 4.29 -18.38 21.59
CA ASN A 404 4.51 -16.96 21.84
C ASN A 404 4.41 -16.23 20.50
N GLN A 405 3.47 -15.29 20.41
CA GLN A 405 3.28 -14.46 19.23
C GLN A 405 3.55 -13.00 19.55
N THR A 406 4.39 -12.36 18.75
CA THR A 406 4.78 -10.95 18.90
C THR A 406 4.26 -10.09 17.75
N ASN A 407 4.19 -8.77 17.98
CA ASN A 407 3.72 -7.77 17.02
C ASN A 407 2.28 -8.01 16.54
N ILE A 408 1.38 -8.34 17.47
CA ILE A 408 0.02 -8.73 17.12
C ILE A 408 -0.79 -7.49 16.79
N ALA A 409 -1.20 -7.38 15.53
CA ALA A 409 -2.13 -6.35 15.11
C ALA A 409 -3.51 -6.58 15.73
N THR A 410 -4.00 -5.59 16.46
CA THR A 410 -5.32 -5.61 17.10
C THR A 410 -5.99 -4.25 16.94
N LYS A 411 -7.30 -4.21 17.13
CA LYS A 411 -8.08 -3.00 17.38
C LYS A 411 -9.20 -3.34 18.34
N GLU A 412 -9.71 -2.34 19.06
CA GLU A 412 -10.80 -2.57 20.00
C GLU A 412 -12.14 -2.46 19.28
N GLU A 413 -12.40 -1.37 18.57
CA GLU A 413 -13.62 -1.21 17.79
C GLU A 413 -13.41 -1.33 16.27
N PRO A 414 -14.44 -1.67 15.48
CA PRO A 414 -14.30 -1.83 14.02
C PRO A 414 -13.76 -0.59 13.31
N THR A 415 -14.01 0.60 13.85
CA THR A 415 -13.58 1.90 13.31
C THR A 415 -12.20 2.34 13.80
N ASP A 416 -11.65 1.68 14.81
CA ASP A 416 -10.37 2.08 15.39
C ASP A 416 -9.19 1.76 14.46
N PRO A 417 -8.12 2.57 14.51
CA PRO A 417 -6.86 2.22 13.87
C PRO A 417 -6.29 0.93 14.49
N TYR A 418 -5.49 0.19 13.73
CA TYR A 418 -4.79 -0.95 14.30
C TYR A 418 -3.68 -0.49 15.23
N ARG A 419 -3.39 -1.30 16.24
CA ARG A 419 -2.20 -1.16 17.07
C ARG A 419 -1.48 -2.49 17.17
N SER A 420 -0.17 -2.43 17.33
CA SER A 420 0.63 -3.61 17.64
C SER A 420 0.63 -3.87 19.15
N ILE A 421 0.14 -5.04 19.56
CA ILE A 421 0.36 -5.55 20.91
C ILE A 421 1.72 -6.25 20.92
N GLY A 422 2.52 -5.97 21.96
CA GLY A 422 3.87 -6.50 22.09
C GLY A 422 3.96 -8.03 21.98
N GLU A 423 3.31 -8.76 22.89
CA GLU A 423 3.40 -10.23 22.95
C GLU A 423 2.15 -10.85 23.58
N ILE A 424 1.59 -11.89 22.94
CA ILE A 424 0.63 -12.82 23.54
C ILE A 424 1.28 -14.19 23.67
N GLU A 425 0.99 -14.86 24.77
CA GLU A 425 1.43 -16.22 25.04
C GLU A 425 0.21 -17.12 25.20
N SER A 426 0.18 -18.22 24.46
CA SER A 426 -0.81 -19.28 24.56
C SER A 426 -0.16 -20.57 25.05
N LYS A 427 -0.70 -21.16 26.10
CA LYS A 427 -0.29 -22.46 26.63
C LYS A 427 -1.50 -23.36 26.70
N GLY A 428 -1.34 -24.62 26.34
CA GLY A 428 -2.49 -25.50 26.30
C GLY A 428 -2.18 -26.98 26.27
N VAL A 429 -3.27 -27.72 26.34
CA VAL A 429 -3.34 -29.18 26.20
C VAL A 429 -4.41 -29.48 25.16
N GLU A 430 -4.09 -30.36 24.23
CA GLU A 430 -5.02 -30.86 23.21
C GLU A 430 -5.05 -32.38 23.27
N LEU A 431 -6.25 -32.94 23.32
CA LEU A 431 -6.52 -34.36 23.28
C LEU A 431 -7.50 -34.63 22.14
N GLU A 432 -7.21 -35.64 21.32
CA GLU A 432 -8.07 -36.03 20.21
C GLU A 432 -8.18 -37.55 20.13
N ALA A 433 -9.36 -38.04 19.79
CA ALA A 433 -9.64 -39.44 19.55
C ALA A 433 -10.55 -39.58 18.31
N ILE A 434 -10.10 -40.35 17.33
CA ILE A 434 -10.88 -40.77 16.16
C ILE A 434 -10.87 -42.28 16.17
N SER A 435 -12.01 -42.93 16.35
CA SER A 435 -12.05 -44.37 16.56
C SER A 435 -13.22 -45.03 15.86
N HIS A 436 -12.91 -46.08 15.10
CA HIS A 436 -13.88 -47.07 14.63
C HIS A 436 -14.03 -48.12 15.73
N LEU A 437 -15.00 -47.92 16.63
CA LEU A 437 -15.25 -48.81 17.77
C LEU A 437 -15.78 -50.18 17.32
N SER A 438 -16.48 -50.21 16.19
CA SER A 438 -16.87 -51.41 15.46
C SER A 438 -17.07 -51.07 13.99
N ASP A 439 -17.47 -52.06 13.19
CA ASP A 439 -17.83 -51.85 11.78
C ASP A 439 -18.97 -50.83 11.62
N SER A 440 -19.85 -50.69 12.61
CA SER A 440 -21.04 -49.84 12.56
C SER A 440 -20.94 -48.59 13.44
N VAL A 441 -20.01 -48.52 14.39
CA VAL A 441 -19.93 -47.43 15.37
C VAL A 441 -18.64 -46.65 15.17
N ARG A 442 -18.77 -45.35 14.91
CA ARG A 442 -17.65 -44.42 14.79
C ARG A 442 -17.76 -43.32 15.85
N LEU A 443 -16.65 -43.00 16.48
CA LEU A 443 -16.50 -41.98 17.51
C LEU A 443 -15.44 -40.96 17.07
N GLN A 444 -15.75 -39.68 17.26
CA GLN A 444 -14.79 -38.59 17.24
C GLN A 444 -14.93 -37.79 18.52
N ALA A 445 -13.84 -37.52 19.23
CA ALA A 445 -13.86 -36.72 20.44
C ALA A 445 -12.61 -35.84 20.52
N ALA A 446 -12.77 -34.63 21.03
CA ALA A 446 -11.67 -33.70 21.24
C ALA A 446 -11.87 -32.91 22.53
N TYR A 447 -10.75 -32.59 23.18
CA TYR A 447 -10.71 -31.68 24.32
C TYR A 447 -9.52 -30.74 24.19
N THR A 448 -9.77 -29.45 24.40
CA THR A 448 -8.77 -28.40 24.32
C THR A 448 -8.84 -27.53 25.57
N TYR A 449 -7.72 -27.41 26.26
CA TYR A 449 -7.49 -26.42 27.29
C TYR A 449 -6.55 -25.34 26.75
N THR A 450 -6.96 -24.08 26.81
CA THR A 450 -6.17 -22.94 26.31
C THR A 450 -6.10 -21.83 27.35
N ASP A 451 -4.89 -21.52 27.81
CA ASP A 451 -4.59 -20.33 28.63
C ASP A 451 -3.79 -19.34 27.78
N ILE A 452 -4.50 -18.43 27.13
CA ILE A 452 -3.92 -17.37 26.29
C ILE A 452 -3.97 -16.02 27.01
N ARG A 453 -2.83 -15.33 27.09
CA ARG A 453 -2.70 -14.08 27.84
C ARG A 453 -1.83 -13.04 27.13
N TYR A 454 -2.15 -11.76 27.34
CA TYR A 454 -1.31 -10.64 26.93
C TYR A 454 -0.05 -10.60 27.80
N LYS A 455 1.07 -11.11 27.30
CA LYS A 455 2.33 -11.18 28.04
C LYS A 455 3.06 -9.84 28.08
N LYS A 456 2.98 -9.07 26.99
CA LYS A 456 3.44 -7.68 26.90
C LYS A 456 2.37 -6.84 26.20
N SER A 457 1.71 -5.96 26.94
CA SER A 457 0.70 -5.02 26.44
C SER A 457 0.70 -3.76 27.32
N SER A 458 -0.32 -2.90 27.20
CA SER A 458 -0.55 -1.81 28.14
C SER A 458 -0.67 -2.32 29.59
N PRO A 459 -0.35 -1.49 30.60
CA PRO A 459 -0.40 -1.89 32.01
C PRO A 459 -1.75 -2.50 32.45
N GLN A 460 -2.85 -2.07 31.84
CA GLN A 460 -4.21 -2.54 32.15
C GLN A 460 -4.51 -3.92 31.55
N GLU A 461 -3.93 -4.24 30.40
CA GLU A 461 -4.16 -5.51 29.68
C GLU A 461 -3.12 -6.58 30.04
N GLN A 462 -1.94 -6.18 30.51
CA GLN A 462 -0.86 -7.12 30.77
C GLN A 462 -1.27 -8.18 31.80
N GLY A 463 -1.07 -9.45 31.44
CA GLY A 463 -1.46 -10.62 32.24
C GLY A 463 -2.93 -11.03 32.07
N LYS A 464 -3.76 -10.23 31.42
CA LYS A 464 -5.18 -10.55 31.14
C LYS A 464 -5.29 -11.59 30.03
N ARG A 465 -6.38 -12.34 30.06
CA ARG A 465 -6.75 -13.33 29.03
C ARG A 465 -7.23 -12.63 27.77
N ALA A 466 -6.86 -13.18 26.62
CA ALA A 466 -7.35 -12.66 25.35
C ALA A 466 -8.85 -12.93 25.18
N VAL A 467 -9.56 -11.97 24.57
CA VAL A 467 -10.94 -12.15 24.12
C VAL A 467 -11.03 -13.19 23.00
N TYR A 468 -12.24 -13.68 22.72
CA TYR A 468 -12.55 -14.73 21.73
C TYR A 468 -11.97 -16.12 21.99
N ALA A 469 -11.13 -16.29 23.01
CA ALA A 469 -10.49 -17.56 23.30
C ALA A 469 -11.17 -18.27 24.49
N PRO A 470 -11.87 -19.39 24.25
CA PRO A 470 -12.40 -20.20 25.33
C PRO A 470 -11.27 -20.86 26.12
N ARG A 471 -11.47 -21.03 27.43
CA ARG A 471 -10.49 -21.70 28.29
C ARG A 471 -10.58 -23.22 28.16
N ASN A 472 -11.80 -23.74 28.02
CA ASN A 472 -12.03 -25.15 27.76
C ASN A 472 -13.02 -25.30 26.61
N GLN A 473 -12.70 -26.22 25.71
CA GLN A 473 -13.59 -26.67 24.64
C GLN A 473 -13.58 -28.20 24.63
N ALA A 474 -14.75 -28.80 24.50
CA ALA A 474 -14.88 -30.25 24.37
C ALA A 474 -15.93 -30.56 23.30
N SER A 475 -15.67 -31.56 22.48
CA SER A 475 -16.64 -32.09 21.53
C SER A 475 -16.59 -33.61 21.52
N ALA A 476 -17.74 -34.21 21.28
CA ALA A 476 -17.84 -35.63 20.99
C ALA A 476 -18.94 -35.85 19.95
N TRP A 477 -18.70 -36.73 19.01
CA TRP A 477 -19.61 -37.11 17.95
C TRP A 477 -19.61 -38.63 17.81
N LEU A 478 -20.79 -39.22 17.87
CA LEU A 478 -20.99 -40.65 17.71
C LEU A 478 -21.90 -40.87 16.50
N SER A 479 -21.52 -41.76 15.60
CA SER A 479 -22.37 -42.21 14.49
C SER A 479 -22.52 -43.73 14.50
N TYR A 480 -23.72 -44.19 14.19
CA TYR A 480 -24.10 -45.57 14.08
C TYR A 480 -24.73 -45.86 12.71
N ASP A 481 -24.11 -46.77 11.97
CA ASP A 481 -24.53 -47.22 10.65
C ASP A 481 -25.23 -48.59 10.79
N VAL A 482 -26.53 -48.65 10.49
CA VAL A 482 -27.32 -49.89 10.51
C VAL A 482 -27.03 -50.70 9.27
N LYS A 483 -26.39 -51.86 9.45
CA LYS A 483 -25.90 -52.71 8.36
C LYS A 483 -26.78 -53.92 8.02
N SER A 484 -27.85 -54.17 8.77
CA SER A 484 -28.69 -55.34 8.56
C SER A 484 -30.10 -55.15 9.11
N GLY A 485 -31.07 -55.86 8.53
CA GLY A 485 -32.46 -55.90 9.00
C GLY A 485 -33.32 -54.81 8.35
N LEU A 486 -34.50 -54.56 8.92
CA LEU A 486 -35.52 -53.67 8.32
C LEU A 486 -35.07 -52.21 8.14
N LEU A 487 -34.01 -51.78 8.83
CA LEU A 487 -33.47 -50.42 8.78
C LEU A 487 -32.09 -50.35 8.14
N GLU A 488 -31.69 -51.38 7.38
CA GLU A 488 -30.41 -51.36 6.64
C GLU A 488 -30.31 -50.10 5.76
N GLY A 489 -29.15 -49.44 5.81
CA GLY A 489 -28.90 -48.16 5.15
C GLY A 489 -29.14 -46.94 6.04
N LEU A 490 -29.72 -47.09 7.23
CA LEU A 490 -29.91 -46.00 8.20
C LEU A 490 -28.61 -45.62 8.90
N THR A 491 -28.31 -44.32 8.90
CA THR A 491 -27.24 -43.70 9.68
C THR A 491 -27.85 -42.79 10.74
N LEU A 492 -27.49 -43.00 12.00
CA LEU A 492 -27.84 -42.11 13.11
C LEU A 492 -26.57 -41.50 13.67
N GLY A 493 -26.49 -40.18 13.75
CA GLY A 493 -25.39 -39.50 14.39
C GLY A 493 -25.85 -38.44 15.37
N SER A 494 -25.11 -38.27 16.45
CA SER A 494 -25.33 -37.19 17.40
C SER A 494 -24.01 -36.74 17.99
N GLY A 495 -23.91 -35.44 18.27
CA GLY A 495 -22.76 -34.88 18.93
C GLY A 495 -23.10 -33.78 19.91
N ILE A 496 -22.13 -33.53 20.77
CA ILE A 496 -22.15 -32.47 21.76
C ILE A 496 -20.96 -31.56 21.56
N ARG A 497 -21.17 -30.26 21.77
CA ARG A 497 -20.11 -29.24 21.77
C ARG A 497 -20.25 -28.39 23.01
N TYR A 498 -19.20 -28.34 23.83
CA TYR A 498 -19.13 -27.57 25.07
C TYR A 498 -18.05 -26.51 24.98
N VAL A 499 -18.37 -25.29 25.42
CA VAL A 499 -17.44 -24.16 25.44
C VAL A 499 -17.61 -23.40 26.75
N ASN A 500 -16.48 -23.05 27.39
CA ASN A 500 -16.47 -22.20 28.57
C ASN A 500 -15.30 -21.22 28.64
N GLY A 501 -15.43 -20.23 29.52
CA GLY A 501 -14.31 -19.40 29.93
C GLY A 501 -13.93 -18.28 28.95
N VAL A 502 -14.78 -17.95 27.98
CA VAL A 502 -14.60 -16.80 27.07
C VAL A 502 -14.81 -15.50 27.86
N THR A 503 -13.86 -14.58 27.80
CA THR A 503 -13.98 -13.26 28.45
C THR A 503 -14.75 -12.29 27.54
N SER A 504 -15.55 -11.40 28.14
CA SER A 504 -16.37 -10.43 27.42
C SER A 504 -15.59 -9.22 26.89
N ASP A 505 -14.44 -8.93 27.49
CA ASP A 505 -13.63 -7.75 27.23
C ASP A 505 -12.16 -8.01 27.61
N ARG A 506 -11.28 -7.13 27.13
CA ARG A 506 -9.82 -7.26 27.26
C ARG A 506 -9.31 -7.03 28.68
N LEU A 507 -10.05 -6.31 29.52
CA LEU A 507 -9.73 -6.12 30.94
C LEU A 507 -10.21 -7.31 31.80
N ASN A 508 -10.95 -8.23 31.19
CA ASN A 508 -11.59 -9.40 31.77
C ASN A 508 -12.53 -9.04 32.93
N THR A 509 -13.35 -8.00 32.74
CA THR A 509 -14.36 -7.61 33.73
C THR A 509 -15.44 -8.67 33.91
N HIS A 510 -15.84 -9.35 32.82
CA HIS A 510 -16.78 -10.46 32.86
C HIS A 510 -16.32 -11.67 32.03
N THR A 511 -16.93 -12.82 32.32
CA THR A 511 -16.78 -14.07 31.56
C THR A 511 -18.17 -14.48 31.08
N LEU A 512 -18.27 -14.89 29.81
CA LEU A 512 -19.53 -15.33 29.23
C LEU A 512 -20.01 -16.63 29.87
N PRO A 513 -21.33 -16.84 30.00
CA PRO A 513 -21.88 -18.12 30.43
C PRO A 513 -21.39 -19.24 29.52
N SER A 514 -21.04 -20.39 30.10
CA SER A 514 -20.73 -21.58 29.32
C SER A 514 -21.96 -22.05 28.55
N TYR A 515 -21.73 -22.64 27.38
CA TYR A 515 -22.81 -23.24 26.60
C TYR A 515 -22.45 -24.64 26.13
N THR A 516 -23.50 -25.42 25.93
CA THR A 516 -23.46 -26.78 25.38
C THR A 516 -24.48 -26.81 24.27
N LEU A 517 -24.07 -27.28 23.10
CA LEU A 517 -24.94 -27.51 21.95
C LEU A 517 -25.00 -29.00 21.68
N VAL A 518 -26.17 -29.45 21.22
CA VAL A 518 -26.40 -30.82 20.76
C VAL A 518 -26.72 -30.74 19.28
N ASP A 519 -26.07 -31.58 18.49
CA ASP A 519 -26.29 -31.70 17.06
C ASP A 519 -26.71 -33.14 16.74
N MET A 520 -27.49 -33.32 15.68
CA MET A 520 -28.03 -34.62 15.29
C MET A 520 -28.07 -34.74 13.76
N VAL A 521 -27.85 -35.95 13.28
CA VAL A 521 -28.06 -36.32 11.89
C VAL A 521 -28.83 -37.63 11.79
N VAL A 522 -29.73 -37.69 10.82
CA VAL A 522 -30.36 -38.94 10.39
C VAL A 522 -30.19 -39.03 8.88
N GLY A 523 -29.53 -40.09 8.41
CA GLY A 523 -29.31 -40.37 7.01
C GLY A 523 -29.88 -41.72 6.61
N TYR A 524 -30.28 -41.89 5.36
CA TYR A 524 -30.73 -43.16 4.83
C TYR A 524 -30.22 -43.33 3.39
N ASP A 525 -29.46 -44.41 3.16
CA ASP A 525 -29.13 -44.88 1.82
C ASP A 525 -30.33 -45.67 1.28
N LEU A 526 -30.99 -45.13 0.25
CA LEU A 526 -32.20 -45.70 -0.32
C LEU A 526 -31.89 -46.86 -1.29
N SER A 527 -30.62 -47.16 -1.53
CA SER A 527 -30.19 -48.33 -2.31
C SER A 527 -30.67 -49.63 -1.65
N SER A 528 -30.76 -49.67 -0.31
CA SER A 528 -31.25 -50.83 0.43
C SER A 528 -32.73 -51.15 0.17
N ILE A 529 -33.51 -50.19 -0.34
CA ILE A 529 -34.92 -50.37 -0.72
C ILE A 529 -35.14 -50.31 -2.24
N GLY A 530 -34.07 -50.44 -3.04
CA GLY A 530 -34.13 -50.53 -4.49
C GLY A 530 -33.98 -49.22 -5.26
N LEU A 531 -33.71 -48.09 -4.60
CA LEU A 531 -33.43 -46.80 -5.24
C LEU A 531 -31.92 -46.54 -5.29
N ASN A 532 -31.24 -47.29 -6.16
CA ASN A 532 -29.78 -47.32 -6.23
C ASN A 532 -29.15 -45.94 -6.46
N GLY A 533 -28.16 -45.60 -5.64
CA GLY A 533 -27.39 -44.36 -5.72
C GLY A 533 -28.08 -43.16 -5.09
N LEU A 534 -29.32 -43.30 -4.60
CA LEU A 534 -30.07 -42.22 -3.96
C LEU A 534 -29.90 -42.27 -2.43
N SER A 535 -29.62 -41.13 -1.81
CA SER A 535 -29.53 -40.99 -0.36
C SER A 535 -30.28 -39.75 0.12
N ALA A 536 -30.86 -39.83 1.31
CA ALA A 536 -31.51 -38.71 1.98
C ALA A 536 -30.90 -38.47 3.36
N GLN A 537 -30.76 -37.22 3.76
CA GLN A 537 -30.18 -36.84 5.03
C GLN A 537 -30.90 -35.63 5.64
N LEU A 538 -31.07 -35.66 6.95
CA LEU A 538 -31.56 -34.55 7.75
C LEU A 538 -30.52 -34.20 8.81
N ASN A 539 -30.01 -32.97 8.77
CA ASN A 539 -29.08 -32.43 9.74
C ASN A 539 -29.80 -31.41 10.63
N VAL A 540 -29.66 -31.54 11.95
CA VAL A 540 -30.20 -30.60 12.94
C VAL A 540 -29.05 -30.10 13.81
N ASN A 541 -28.67 -28.84 13.61
CA ASN A 541 -27.66 -28.17 14.43
C ASN A 541 -28.34 -27.38 15.55
N ASN A 542 -27.74 -27.36 16.75
CA ASN A 542 -28.32 -26.75 17.94
C ASN A 542 -29.77 -27.25 18.19
N LEU A 543 -29.90 -28.58 18.33
CA LEU A 543 -31.16 -29.31 18.47
C LEU A 543 -32.07 -28.75 19.58
N THR A 544 -31.48 -28.32 20.69
CA THR A 544 -32.21 -27.76 21.84
C THR A 544 -32.60 -26.29 21.67
N ASP A 545 -32.29 -25.68 20.53
CA ASP A 545 -32.57 -24.28 20.20
C ASP A 545 -32.05 -23.30 21.26
N LYS A 546 -30.83 -23.56 21.75
CA LYS A 546 -30.24 -22.76 22.82
C LYS A 546 -29.90 -21.38 22.27
N ARG A 547 -30.36 -20.34 22.98
CA ARG A 547 -29.92 -18.96 22.78
C ARG A 547 -28.68 -18.69 23.63
N TYR A 548 -27.59 -18.27 23.01
CA TYR A 548 -26.32 -18.04 23.68
C TYR A 548 -25.53 -16.93 22.99
N VAL A 549 -24.62 -16.32 23.74
CA VAL A 549 -23.63 -15.38 23.22
C VAL A 549 -22.36 -16.18 22.95
N ALA A 550 -21.91 -16.23 21.69
CA ALA A 550 -20.75 -17.01 21.29
C ALA A 550 -19.44 -16.34 21.69
N ALA A 551 -19.36 -15.02 21.48
CA ALA A 551 -18.23 -14.21 21.87
C ALA A 551 -18.60 -12.73 21.96
N CYS A 552 -17.73 -11.94 22.61
CA CYS A 552 -17.80 -10.49 22.60
C CYS A 552 -16.43 -9.91 22.29
N ASN A 553 -16.42 -8.79 21.59
CA ASN A 553 -15.24 -7.99 21.32
C ASN A 553 -14.91 -7.07 22.51
N SER A 554 -15.96 -6.38 22.95
CA SER A 554 -16.00 -5.44 24.07
C SER A 554 -17.38 -5.57 24.73
N LEU A 555 -17.60 -4.87 25.85
CA LEU A 555 -18.89 -4.86 26.54
C LEU A 555 -20.04 -4.30 25.68
N SER A 556 -19.72 -3.56 24.62
CA SER A 556 -20.68 -2.95 23.69
C SER A 556 -20.97 -3.83 22.46
N TYR A 557 -20.13 -4.82 22.16
CA TYR A 557 -20.21 -5.62 20.94
C TYR A 557 -20.12 -7.11 21.24
N CYS A 558 -21.27 -7.75 21.32
CA CYS A 558 -21.44 -9.18 21.52
C CYS A 558 -22.17 -9.84 20.35
N TYR A 559 -21.82 -11.08 20.06
CA TYR A 559 -22.35 -11.85 18.94
C TYR A 559 -23.15 -13.04 19.44
N PHE A 560 -24.42 -13.11 19.04
CA PHE A 560 -25.23 -14.29 19.27
C PHE A 560 -24.69 -15.45 18.45
N GLY A 561 -24.65 -16.63 19.07
CA GLY A 561 -24.36 -17.85 18.35
C GLY A 561 -25.53 -18.29 17.48
N ALA A 562 -25.25 -19.21 16.55
CA ALA A 562 -26.26 -19.69 15.61
C ALA A 562 -27.44 -20.36 16.35
N GLU A 563 -28.64 -19.97 15.97
CA GLU A 563 -29.89 -20.64 16.38
C GLU A 563 -29.99 -22.04 15.76
N ARG A 564 -31.07 -22.76 16.10
CA ARG A 564 -31.31 -24.07 15.50
C ARG A 564 -31.43 -23.97 13.98
N SER A 565 -30.71 -24.85 13.29
CA SER A 565 -30.79 -24.99 11.83
C SER A 565 -31.15 -26.43 11.47
N ILE A 566 -32.12 -26.58 10.57
CA ILE A 566 -32.58 -27.88 10.07
C ILE A 566 -32.38 -27.90 8.56
N VAL A 567 -31.54 -28.82 8.08
CA VAL A 567 -31.20 -28.93 6.65
C VAL A 567 -31.50 -30.35 6.18
N GLY A 568 -32.46 -30.46 5.27
CA GLY A 568 -32.71 -31.68 4.51
C GLY A 568 -31.91 -31.69 3.22
N SER A 569 -31.39 -32.85 2.83
CA SER A 569 -30.62 -33.02 1.59
C SER A 569 -30.98 -34.36 0.96
N VAL A 570 -31.07 -34.37 -0.36
CA VAL A 570 -31.22 -35.58 -1.18
C VAL A 570 -30.08 -35.55 -2.19
N SER A 571 -29.34 -36.64 -2.29
CA SER A 571 -28.17 -36.76 -3.16
C SER A 571 -28.29 -38.00 -4.02
N TRP A 572 -27.90 -37.88 -5.29
CA TRP A 572 -27.89 -38.99 -6.24
C TRP A 572 -26.49 -39.14 -6.83
N ALA A 573 -25.92 -40.33 -6.74
CA ALA A 573 -24.64 -40.71 -7.34
C ALA A 573 -24.88 -41.63 -8.55
N PHE A 574 -24.18 -41.37 -9.65
CA PHE A 574 -24.26 -42.09 -10.92
C PHE A 574 -23.10 -43.07 -11.13
#